data_AF-A0AAD4YY69-F1
#
_entry.id   AF-A0AAD4YY69-F1
#
_cell.length_a   1.000
_cell.length_b   1.000
_cell.length_c   1.000
_cell.angle_alpha   90.00
_cell.angle_beta   90.00
_cell.angle_gamma   90.00
#
_symmetry.space_group_name_H-M   'P 1'
#
loop_
_entity.id
_entity.type
_entity.pdbx_description
1 polymer ?
#
loop_
_entity_poly.entity_id
_entity_poly.type
_entity_poly.pdbx_seq_one_letter_code
_entity_poly.pdbx_strand_id
1 'polypeptide(L)'
;MSKAAAEAKQPVNAYGWAARDSSGVLSPFNFSRRHEIVGQVTSIGHNVTKFRVGDIAGVGCIIGSCGPCDNCKQDLENYCPKMLWTFNGHHEDGTRAFGGYSDNMVVEERYAILIPNGFALAGTAPLLCAGITAYSPLKYFGLSKLDRHLGVAEFGGVGHMAVKFAKAFGAKVTVISSSPSKKKEAVERLGADSFLVSHNQEQLEVIIKY
;
A
#
# COMPACT_ATOMS: atom_id res chain seq x y z
N MET A 1 33.00 4.47 10.38
CA MET A 1 32.55 4.73 8.99
C MET A 1 32.56 3.42 8.21
N SER A 2 31.48 2.64 8.26
CA SER A 2 31.37 1.39 7.51
C SER A 2 30.79 1.68 6.13
N LYS A 3 31.56 1.39 5.08
CA LYS A 3 31.09 1.42 3.70
C LYS A 3 29.95 0.41 3.56
N ALA A 4 28.78 0.87 3.13
CA ALA A 4 27.69 0.00 2.71
C ALA A 4 28.21 -0.91 1.58
N ALA A 5 28.03 -2.21 1.72
CA ALA A 5 28.30 -3.15 0.66
C ALA A 5 27.38 -2.83 -0.52
N ALA A 6 27.98 -2.60 -1.70
CA ALA A 6 27.23 -2.40 -2.93
C ALA A 6 26.39 -3.66 -3.22
N GLU A 7 25.08 -3.51 -3.32
CA GLU A 7 24.19 -4.58 -3.76
C GLU A 7 24.63 -5.05 -5.15
N ALA A 8 25.05 -6.31 -5.25
CA ALA A 8 25.38 -6.94 -6.51
C ALA A 8 24.12 -6.95 -7.40
N LYS A 9 24.13 -6.21 -8.50
CA LYS A 9 23.09 -6.26 -9.53
C LYS A 9 22.95 -7.71 -10.02
N GLN A 10 21.81 -8.34 -9.73
CA GLN A 10 21.46 -9.62 -10.35
C GLN A 10 21.31 -9.42 -11.87
N PRO A 11 21.96 -10.25 -12.72
CA PRO A 11 21.94 -10.10 -14.18
C PRO A 11 20.70 -10.71 -14.84
N VAL A 12 19.65 -11.01 -14.07
CA VAL A 12 18.44 -11.62 -14.60
C VAL A 12 17.53 -10.52 -15.14
N ASN A 13 17.40 -10.45 -16.46
CA ASN A 13 16.37 -9.64 -17.10
C ASN A 13 15.00 -10.16 -16.66
N ALA A 14 14.32 -9.44 -15.78
CA ALA A 14 12.95 -9.75 -15.39
C ALA A 14 12.00 -9.32 -16.51
N TYR A 15 11.56 -10.25 -17.36
CA TYR A 15 10.44 -10.01 -18.28
C TYR A 15 9.14 -10.29 -17.53
N GLY A 16 8.64 -9.30 -16.81
CA GLY A 16 7.31 -9.37 -16.19
C GLY A 16 6.21 -8.99 -17.18
N TRP A 17 5.23 -9.87 -17.39
CA TRP A 17 3.98 -9.55 -18.07
C TRP A 17 2.80 -9.93 -17.15
N ALA A 18 1.96 -8.97 -16.77
CA ALA A 18 0.71 -9.22 -16.04
C ALA A 18 -0.49 -8.82 -16.90
N ALA A 19 -1.54 -9.64 -16.83
CA ALA A 19 -2.59 -9.86 -17.83
C ALA A 19 -3.46 -8.66 -18.21
N ARG A 20 -4.33 -8.94 -19.17
CA ARG A 20 -5.12 -8.02 -19.96
C ARG A 20 -6.56 -8.49 -20.01
N ASP A 21 -7.27 -8.34 -18.91
CA ASP A 21 -8.27 -7.28 -18.84
C ASP A 21 -8.40 -6.69 -17.42
N SER A 22 -8.96 -5.50 -17.14
CA SER A 22 -10.20 -4.81 -17.58
C SER A 22 -10.03 -3.51 -18.43
N SER A 23 -9.84 -3.52 -19.75
CA SER A 23 -9.68 -4.62 -20.70
C SER A 23 -8.22 -4.95 -21.01
N GLY A 24 -7.28 -4.11 -20.60
CA GLY A 24 -6.28 -3.71 -21.59
C GLY A 24 -5.37 -4.83 -22.05
N VAL A 25 -5.41 -5.27 -23.36
CA VAL A 25 -4.77 -6.41 -24.19
C VAL A 25 -3.62 -6.08 -25.20
N LEU A 26 -2.48 -6.83 -25.14
CA LEU A 26 -1.07 -6.49 -25.49
C LEU A 26 -0.83 -6.79 -26.94
N SER A 27 -1.04 -5.77 -27.77
CA SER A 27 -0.14 -5.34 -28.83
C SER A 27 -0.92 -4.34 -29.71
N PRO A 28 -0.38 -3.16 -30.09
CA PRO A 28 0.95 -2.63 -29.80
C PRO A 28 0.94 -1.65 -28.59
N PHE A 29 0.35 -2.13 -27.48
CA PHE A 29 0.46 -1.68 -26.07
C PHE A 29 -0.39 -0.51 -25.53
N ASN A 30 -0.92 -0.69 -24.29
CA ASN A 30 -1.36 0.39 -23.40
C ASN A 30 -1.54 -0.17 -21.98
N PHE A 31 -0.70 0.25 -21.03
CA PHE A 31 -0.80 -0.12 -19.62
C PHE A 31 -0.49 1.06 -18.73
N SER A 32 -1.35 1.28 -17.75
CA SER A 32 -0.97 2.02 -16.56
C SER A 32 -1.74 1.44 -15.39
N ARG A 33 -1.24 0.30 -14.91
CA ARG A 33 -1.85 -0.56 -13.87
C ARG A 33 -1.05 -0.49 -12.57
N ARG A 34 -0.76 0.72 -12.12
CA ARG A 34 -0.15 0.94 -10.81
C ARG A 34 -0.87 2.06 -10.09
N HIS A 35 -1.13 1.82 -8.82
CA HIS A 35 -1.78 2.75 -7.90
C HIS A 35 -0.93 3.00 -6.65
N GLU A 36 0.38 2.82 -6.79
CA GLU A 36 1.40 3.07 -5.77
C GLU A 36 2.42 4.03 -6.37
N ILE A 37 2.02 5.29 -6.51
CA ILE A 37 2.68 6.26 -7.38
C ILE A 37 3.36 7.29 -6.49
N VAL A 38 4.64 7.55 -6.72
CA VAL A 38 5.38 8.61 -6.03
C VAL A 38 6.17 9.38 -7.07
N GLY A 39 6.09 10.71 -7.05
CA GLY A 39 6.74 11.57 -8.03
C GLY A 39 6.90 12.99 -7.52
N GLN A 40 7.62 13.80 -8.31
CA GLN A 40 7.79 15.23 -8.03
C GLN A 40 6.70 16.04 -8.70
N VAL A 41 6.15 17.02 -7.99
CA VAL A 41 5.17 17.97 -8.52
C VAL A 41 5.88 18.93 -9.48
N THR A 42 5.49 18.90 -10.76
CA THR A 42 6.04 19.76 -11.81
C THR A 42 5.14 20.95 -12.17
N SER A 43 3.85 20.88 -11.85
CA SER A 43 2.86 21.93 -12.10
C SER A 43 1.67 21.78 -11.13
N ILE A 44 0.99 22.89 -10.84
CA ILE A 44 -0.19 22.94 -9.98
C ILE A 44 -1.30 23.78 -10.60
N GLY A 45 -2.55 23.46 -10.30
CA GLY A 45 -3.70 24.29 -10.68
C GLY A 45 -3.75 25.60 -9.88
N HIS A 46 -4.43 26.60 -10.43
CA HIS A 46 -4.50 27.95 -9.85
C HIS A 46 -5.12 28.01 -8.43
N ASN A 47 -6.01 27.07 -8.10
CA ASN A 47 -6.64 26.98 -6.78
C ASN A 47 -5.98 25.96 -5.83
N VAL A 48 -4.92 25.27 -6.27
CA VAL A 48 -4.23 24.27 -5.44
C VAL A 48 -3.49 24.98 -4.32
N THR A 49 -3.69 24.52 -3.09
CA THR A 49 -3.06 25.13 -1.90
C THR A 49 -2.17 24.15 -1.12
N LYS A 50 -2.42 22.84 -1.27
CA LYS A 50 -1.72 21.78 -0.51
C LYS A 50 -0.29 21.52 -0.98
N PHE A 51 0.02 21.83 -2.25
CA PHE A 51 1.28 21.47 -2.91
C PHE A 51 1.96 22.68 -3.55
N ARG A 52 3.27 22.57 -3.71
CA ARG A 52 4.12 23.48 -4.48
C ARG A 52 4.92 22.70 -5.51
N VAL A 53 5.33 23.39 -6.57
CA VAL A 53 6.28 22.83 -7.54
C VAL A 53 7.57 22.44 -6.80
N GLY A 54 8.03 21.21 -7.03
CA GLY A 54 9.20 20.63 -6.37
C GLY A 54 8.87 19.67 -5.23
N ASP A 55 7.66 19.72 -4.66
CA ASP A 55 7.22 18.79 -3.61
C ASP A 55 7.20 17.35 -4.12
N ILE A 56 7.33 16.38 -3.20
CA ILE A 56 7.11 14.97 -3.50
C ILE A 56 5.67 14.61 -3.14
N ALA A 57 4.92 14.12 -4.12
CA ALA A 57 3.55 13.67 -3.96
C ALA A 57 3.43 12.16 -4.18
N GLY A 58 2.50 11.54 -3.45
CA GLY A 58 2.08 10.18 -3.61
C GLY A 58 0.62 10.09 -4.06
N VAL A 59 0.28 9.10 -4.89
CA VAL A 59 -1.10 8.81 -5.30
C VAL A 59 -1.38 7.33 -5.08
N GLY A 60 -2.48 7.06 -4.37
CA GLY A 60 -2.93 5.72 -4.00
C GLY A 60 -3.90 5.11 -4.99
N CYS A 61 -4.87 4.35 -4.48
CA CYS A 61 -5.87 3.60 -5.27
C CYS A 61 -7.03 4.43 -5.81
N ILE A 62 -7.26 5.62 -5.26
CA ILE A 62 -8.41 6.46 -5.58
C ILE A 62 -7.93 7.82 -6.09
N ILE A 63 -8.59 8.34 -7.11
CA ILE A 63 -8.30 9.65 -7.73
C ILE A 63 -9.56 10.51 -7.90
N GLY A 64 -10.68 10.09 -7.30
CA GLY A 64 -11.96 10.77 -7.42
C GLY A 64 -13.03 10.13 -6.54
N SER A 65 -14.06 10.91 -6.23
CA SER A 65 -15.28 10.49 -5.54
C SER A 65 -16.38 11.52 -5.86
N CYS A 66 -17.63 11.30 -5.43
CA CYS A 66 -18.68 12.28 -5.71
C CYS A 66 -18.49 13.60 -4.97
N GLY A 67 -17.98 13.60 -3.73
CA GLY A 67 -17.88 14.78 -2.88
C GLY A 67 -19.02 14.95 -1.85
N PRO A 68 -20.32 15.00 -2.23
CA PRO A 68 -21.38 15.39 -1.30
C PRO A 68 -22.00 14.25 -0.48
N CYS A 69 -21.64 12.98 -0.71
CA CYS A 69 -22.20 11.88 0.08
C CYS A 69 -21.60 11.81 1.49
N ASP A 70 -22.29 11.11 2.40
CA ASP A 70 -21.90 11.05 3.81
C ASP A 70 -20.52 10.42 4.03
N ASN A 71 -20.13 9.45 3.19
CA ASN A 71 -18.79 8.87 3.24
C ASN A 71 -17.72 9.91 2.88
N CYS A 72 -17.91 10.66 1.78
CA CYS A 72 -16.94 11.70 1.38
C CYS A 72 -16.85 12.83 2.42
N LYS A 73 -17.97 13.21 3.06
CA LYS A 73 -17.99 14.22 4.12
C LYS A 73 -17.31 13.79 5.41
N GLN A 74 -17.07 12.49 5.59
CA GLN A 74 -16.41 11.90 6.75
C GLN A 74 -14.96 11.48 6.44
N ASP A 75 -14.39 11.95 5.33
CA ASP A 75 -13.04 11.57 4.87
C ASP A 75 -12.89 10.05 4.65
N LEU A 76 -13.98 9.44 4.16
CA LEU A 76 -14.14 8.02 3.86
C LEU A 76 -14.43 7.80 2.38
N GLU A 77 -13.75 8.53 1.50
CA GLU A 77 -13.98 8.50 0.04
C GLU A 77 -13.78 7.11 -0.56
N ASN A 78 -12.99 6.25 0.09
CA ASN A 78 -12.81 4.85 -0.27
C ASN A 78 -14.10 4.01 -0.14
N TYR A 79 -15.13 4.52 0.55
CA TYR A 79 -16.47 3.93 0.64
C TYR A 79 -17.50 4.69 -0.21
N CYS A 80 -17.08 5.66 -1.04
CA CYS A 80 -17.98 6.39 -1.92
C CYS A 80 -18.57 5.46 -3.00
N PRO A 81 -19.89 5.49 -3.27
CA PRO A 81 -20.49 4.69 -4.33
C PRO A 81 -20.07 5.12 -5.75
N LYS A 82 -19.54 6.35 -5.89
CA LYS A 82 -18.99 6.90 -7.14
C LYS A 82 -17.47 7.08 -7.06
N MET A 83 -16.78 6.25 -6.29
CA MET A 83 -15.33 6.28 -6.19
C MET A 83 -14.68 6.01 -7.55
N LEU A 84 -13.67 6.81 -7.89
CA LEU A 84 -12.89 6.67 -9.13
C LEU A 84 -11.53 6.04 -8.81
N TRP A 85 -11.30 4.86 -9.39
CA TRP A 85 -10.02 4.15 -9.27
C TRP A 85 -8.92 4.82 -10.11
N THR A 86 -7.69 4.78 -9.59
CA THR A 86 -6.47 5.31 -10.24
C THR A 86 -6.22 4.76 -11.64
N PHE A 87 -6.73 3.56 -11.94
CA PHE A 87 -6.72 3.01 -13.29
C PHE A 87 -8.00 2.22 -13.57
N ASN A 88 -8.38 2.11 -14.84
CA ASN A 88 -9.58 1.42 -15.32
C ASN A 88 -10.92 2.01 -14.81
N GLY A 89 -10.88 3.03 -13.95
CA GLY A 89 -12.01 3.92 -13.69
C GLY A 89 -12.31 4.81 -14.90
N HIS A 90 -13.51 5.37 -14.95
CA HIS A 90 -13.92 6.35 -15.96
C HIS A 90 -14.30 7.64 -15.26
N HIS A 91 -13.70 8.74 -15.70
CA HIS A 91 -14.11 10.09 -15.31
C HIS A 91 -15.52 10.38 -15.82
N GLU A 92 -16.17 11.43 -15.30
CA GLU A 92 -17.54 11.79 -15.67
C GLU A 92 -17.70 12.15 -17.15
N ASP A 93 -16.63 12.67 -17.78
CA ASP A 93 -16.56 12.96 -19.21
C ASP A 93 -16.35 11.71 -20.08
N GLY A 94 -16.30 10.52 -19.47
CA GLY A 94 -16.08 9.24 -20.12
C GLY A 94 -14.62 8.90 -20.40
N THR A 95 -13.67 9.79 -20.07
CA THR A 95 -12.25 9.50 -20.23
C THR A 95 -11.81 8.41 -19.25
N ARG A 96 -10.92 7.52 -19.70
CA ARG A 96 -10.41 6.42 -18.87
C ARG A 96 -9.24 6.89 -18.02
N ALA A 97 -9.24 6.51 -16.75
CA ALA A 97 -8.11 6.69 -15.86
C ALA A 97 -6.95 5.74 -16.19
N PHE A 98 -5.74 6.30 -16.28
CA PHE A 98 -4.47 5.59 -16.45
C PHE A 98 -3.63 5.81 -15.18
N GLY A 99 -3.20 4.73 -14.53
CA GLY A 99 -2.35 4.78 -13.34
C GLY A 99 -0.88 5.14 -13.60
N GLY A 100 0.02 4.77 -12.69
CA GLY A 100 1.38 5.31 -12.65
C GLY A 100 2.49 4.48 -13.31
N TYR A 101 2.18 3.67 -14.33
CA TYR A 101 3.23 3.17 -15.24
C TYR A 101 3.31 4.09 -16.46
N SER A 102 3.52 5.36 -16.15
CA SER A 102 3.63 6.50 -17.06
C SER A 102 4.73 7.42 -16.53
N ASP A 103 5.24 8.29 -17.39
CA ASP A 103 6.21 9.32 -17.02
C ASP A 103 5.55 10.48 -16.25
N ASN A 104 4.27 10.73 -16.50
CA ASN A 104 3.49 11.81 -15.91
C ASN A 104 2.13 11.32 -15.40
N MET A 105 1.60 12.05 -14.41
CA MET A 105 0.26 11.87 -13.88
C MET A 105 -0.33 13.22 -13.48
N VAL A 106 -1.63 13.40 -13.75
CA VAL A 106 -2.42 14.53 -13.26
C VAL A 106 -3.49 13.97 -12.32
N VAL A 107 -3.65 14.59 -11.16
CA VAL A 107 -4.60 14.18 -10.13
C VAL A 107 -5.13 15.41 -9.40
N GLU A 108 -6.35 15.32 -8.91
CA GLU A 108 -6.96 16.37 -8.08
C GLU A 108 -6.31 16.40 -6.68
N GLU A 109 -6.12 17.60 -6.11
CA GLU A 109 -5.25 17.80 -4.94
C GLU A 109 -5.70 17.00 -3.70
N ARG A 110 -7.01 16.72 -3.57
CA ARG A 110 -7.57 15.92 -2.48
C ARG A 110 -7.02 14.49 -2.47
N TYR A 111 -6.74 13.92 -3.64
CA TYR A 111 -6.30 12.53 -3.82
C TYR A 111 -4.79 12.36 -3.93
N ALA A 112 -4.04 13.46 -3.96
CA ALA A 112 -2.60 13.45 -3.80
C ALA A 112 -2.22 13.55 -2.31
N ILE A 113 -1.16 12.86 -1.90
CA ILE A 113 -0.62 12.86 -0.54
C ILE A 113 0.77 13.49 -0.57
N LEU A 114 1.02 14.47 0.30
CA LEU A 114 2.36 15.05 0.46
C LEU A 114 3.26 14.03 1.18
N ILE A 115 4.37 13.67 0.54
CA ILE A 115 5.34 12.75 1.12
C ILE A 115 6.33 13.54 1.98
N PRO A 116 6.51 13.23 3.28
CA PRO A 116 7.45 13.95 4.13
C PRO A 116 8.89 13.85 3.64
N ASN A 117 9.66 14.93 3.84
CA ASN A 117 11.08 14.98 3.51
C ASN A 117 11.87 13.87 4.23
N GLY A 118 12.80 13.24 3.52
CA GLY A 118 13.67 12.18 4.05
C GLY A 118 13.11 10.76 3.95
N PHE A 119 11.87 10.59 3.47
CA PHE A 119 11.33 9.26 3.20
C PHE A 119 11.96 8.65 1.93
N ALA A 120 12.40 7.39 2.02
CA ALA A 120 12.87 6.67 0.85
C ALA A 120 11.69 6.38 -0.09
N LEU A 121 11.72 6.94 -1.31
CA LEU A 121 10.58 6.89 -2.23
C LEU A 121 10.18 5.45 -2.60
N ALA A 122 11.17 4.58 -2.82
CA ALA A 122 10.94 3.15 -3.11
C ALA A 122 10.22 2.42 -1.95
N GLY A 123 10.52 2.79 -0.71
CA GLY A 123 9.84 2.25 0.48
C GLY A 123 8.49 2.92 0.76
N THR A 124 8.24 4.09 0.18
CA THR A 124 7.01 4.87 0.38
C THR A 124 5.89 4.40 -0.55
N ALA A 125 6.20 4.07 -1.81
CA ALA A 125 5.19 3.67 -2.78
C ALA A 125 4.28 2.52 -2.27
N PRO A 126 4.79 1.43 -1.66
CA PRO A 126 3.95 0.36 -1.11
C PRO A 126 3.02 0.80 0.03
N LEU A 127 3.31 1.93 0.70
CA LEU A 127 2.47 2.45 1.78
C LEU A 127 1.12 2.95 1.24
N LEU A 128 1.08 3.39 -0.02
CA LEU A 128 -0.08 4.00 -0.66
C LEU A 128 -1.19 3.00 -1.01
N CYS A 129 -0.91 1.69 -0.93
CA CYS A 129 -1.90 0.63 -1.06
C CYS A 129 -1.80 -0.37 0.09
N ALA A 130 -0.77 -1.22 0.12
CA ALA A 130 -0.63 -2.24 1.15
C ALA A 130 -0.50 -1.65 2.56
N GLY A 131 0.20 -0.51 2.70
CA GLY A 131 0.36 0.18 3.97
C GLY A 131 -0.96 0.67 4.54
N ILE A 132 -1.70 1.51 3.80
CA ILE A 132 -2.98 2.04 4.26
C ILE A 132 -4.03 0.94 4.48
N THR A 133 -4.00 -0.12 3.66
CA THR A 133 -4.87 -1.30 3.82
C THR A 133 -4.64 -2.00 5.15
N ALA A 134 -3.38 -2.11 5.60
CA ALA A 134 -3.06 -2.64 6.91
C ALA A 134 -3.35 -1.64 8.04
N TYR A 135 -3.02 -0.36 7.84
CA TYR A 135 -3.09 0.68 8.87
C TYR A 135 -4.53 1.06 9.24
N SER A 136 -5.41 1.22 8.25
CA SER A 136 -6.78 1.67 8.44
C SER A 136 -7.57 0.80 9.45
N PRO A 137 -7.67 -0.53 9.30
CA PRO A 137 -8.38 -1.37 10.28
C PRO A 137 -7.69 -1.37 11.65
N LEU A 138 -6.35 -1.31 11.72
CA LEU A 138 -5.63 -1.22 13.00
C LEU A 138 -6.04 0.04 13.79
N LYS A 139 -6.26 1.16 13.10
CA LYS A 139 -6.75 2.39 13.72
C LYS A 139 -8.24 2.34 14.01
N TYR A 140 -9.05 2.00 13.02
CA TYR A 140 -10.51 2.03 13.11
C TYR A 140 -11.05 1.12 14.23
N PHE A 141 -10.52 -0.10 14.35
CA PHE A 141 -10.93 -1.04 15.40
C PHE A 141 -10.18 -0.86 16.73
N GLY A 142 -9.39 0.21 16.88
CA GLY A 142 -8.66 0.48 18.12
C GLY A 142 -7.58 -0.54 18.48
N LEU A 143 -7.06 -1.27 17.49
CA LEU A 143 -6.00 -2.28 17.65
C LEU A 143 -4.60 -1.66 17.76
N SER A 144 -4.47 -0.37 17.42
CA SER A 144 -3.22 0.41 17.55
C SER A 144 -2.92 0.92 18.98
N LYS A 145 -3.64 0.43 19.99
CA LYS A 145 -3.35 0.70 21.40
C LYS A 145 -2.19 -0.19 21.87
N LEU A 146 -1.39 0.30 22.83
CA LEU A 146 -0.30 -0.46 23.42
C LEU A 146 -0.78 -1.79 24.02
N ASP A 147 0.14 -2.74 24.12
CA ASP A 147 -0.02 -4.02 24.85
C ASP A 147 -1.13 -4.95 24.31
N ARG A 148 -1.48 -4.81 23.03
CA ARG A 148 -2.34 -5.77 22.33
C ARG A 148 -1.53 -6.97 21.84
N HIS A 149 -2.17 -8.14 21.77
CA HIS A 149 -1.64 -9.30 21.05
C HIS A 149 -2.47 -9.48 19.77
N LEU A 150 -1.81 -9.33 18.62
CA LEU A 150 -2.44 -9.40 17.30
C LEU A 150 -1.95 -10.61 16.51
N GLY A 151 -2.88 -11.33 15.90
CA GLY A 151 -2.60 -12.33 14.88
C GLY A 151 -2.62 -11.71 13.49
N VAL A 152 -1.57 -11.94 12.70
CA VAL A 152 -1.54 -11.57 11.27
C VAL A 152 -1.64 -12.87 10.47
N ALA A 153 -2.83 -13.15 9.96
CA ALA A 153 -3.06 -14.24 9.02
C ALA A 153 -2.61 -13.81 7.63
N GLU A 154 -1.83 -14.67 6.97
CA GLU A 154 -1.21 -14.46 5.67
C GLU A 154 -0.06 -13.42 5.65
N PHE A 155 1.12 -13.91 5.27
CA PHE A 155 2.35 -13.12 5.24
C PHE A 155 2.77 -12.83 3.79
N GLY A 156 2.14 -11.80 3.21
CA GLY A 156 2.44 -11.23 1.89
C GLY A 156 2.58 -9.69 1.98
N GLY A 157 2.33 -8.94 0.91
CA GLY A 157 2.53 -7.47 0.90
C GLY A 157 1.81 -6.73 2.04
N VAL A 158 0.50 -6.96 2.20
CA VAL A 158 -0.30 -6.36 3.29
C VAL A 158 0.12 -6.92 4.65
N GLY A 159 0.36 -8.24 4.76
CA GLY A 159 0.79 -8.88 6.00
C GLY A 159 2.12 -8.32 6.53
N HIS A 160 3.10 -8.07 5.66
CA HIS A 160 4.36 -7.43 6.05
C HIS A 160 4.13 -6.04 6.63
N MET A 161 3.23 -5.26 6.03
CA MET A 161 2.87 -3.93 6.53
C MET A 161 2.10 -4.01 7.85
N ALA A 162 1.19 -4.98 8.00
CA ALA A 162 0.46 -5.21 9.25
C ALA A 162 1.41 -5.53 10.41
N VAL A 163 2.39 -6.41 10.20
CA VAL A 163 3.42 -6.70 11.22
C VAL A 163 4.19 -5.44 11.59
N LYS A 164 4.70 -4.69 10.60
CA LYS A 164 5.47 -3.46 10.85
C LYS A 164 4.68 -2.43 11.63
N PHE A 165 3.43 -2.15 11.25
CA PHE A 165 2.59 -1.19 11.97
C PHE A 165 2.22 -1.67 13.37
N ALA A 166 1.83 -2.94 13.52
CA ALA A 166 1.50 -3.51 14.82
C ALA A 166 2.70 -3.44 15.79
N LYS A 167 3.91 -3.80 15.33
CA LYS A 167 5.14 -3.65 16.12
C LYS A 167 5.44 -2.19 16.45
N ALA A 168 5.26 -1.27 15.50
CA ALA A 168 5.44 0.17 15.74
C ALA A 168 4.43 0.73 16.76
N PHE A 169 3.24 0.15 16.87
CA PHE A 169 2.25 0.46 17.91
C PHE A 169 2.53 -0.23 19.25
N GLY A 170 3.60 -1.01 19.38
CA GLY A 170 3.95 -1.73 20.61
C GLY A 170 3.14 -3.00 20.85
N ALA A 171 2.48 -3.55 19.83
CA ALA A 171 1.77 -4.82 19.97
C ALA A 171 2.73 -6.02 19.97
N LYS A 172 2.31 -7.08 20.65
CA LYS A 172 2.82 -8.44 20.43
C LYS A 172 2.16 -8.99 19.16
N VAL A 173 2.96 -9.55 18.25
CA VAL A 173 2.49 -9.98 16.94
C VAL A 173 2.82 -11.46 16.75
N THR A 174 1.79 -12.25 16.45
CA THR A 174 1.93 -13.61 15.95
C THR A 174 1.61 -13.63 14.46
N VAL A 175 2.54 -14.11 13.64
CA VAL A 175 2.25 -14.39 12.23
C VAL A 175 1.69 -15.80 12.08
N ILE A 176 0.61 -15.96 11.32
CA ILE A 176 -0.04 -17.24 11.03
C ILE A 176 0.05 -17.48 9.53
N SER A 177 0.70 -18.57 9.12
CA SER A 177 0.98 -18.84 7.71
C SER A 177 0.93 -20.34 7.40
N SER A 178 0.52 -20.70 6.20
CA SER A 178 0.61 -22.08 5.71
C SER A 178 2.04 -22.48 5.32
N SER A 179 2.93 -21.53 5.04
CA SER A 179 4.31 -21.80 4.61
C SER A 179 5.31 -21.61 5.75
N PRO A 180 5.95 -22.67 6.27
CA PRO A 180 6.95 -22.57 7.34
C PRO A 180 8.18 -21.74 6.96
N SER A 181 8.51 -21.69 5.67
CA SER A 181 9.65 -20.93 5.13
C SER A 181 9.59 -19.42 5.42
N LYS A 182 8.39 -18.87 5.65
CA LYS A 182 8.18 -17.45 5.98
C LYS A 182 8.57 -17.09 7.41
N LYS A 183 8.82 -18.09 8.28
CA LYS A 183 9.15 -17.86 9.70
C LYS A 183 10.37 -16.97 9.88
N LYS A 184 11.44 -17.24 9.12
CA LYS A 184 12.70 -16.49 9.23
C LYS A 184 12.47 -15.00 8.97
N GLU A 185 11.76 -14.69 7.89
CA GLU A 185 11.44 -13.31 7.55
C GLU A 185 10.51 -12.65 8.57
N ALA A 186 9.46 -13.35 8.99
CA ALA A 186 8.50 -12.82 9.96
C ALA A 186 9.16 -12.48 11.30
N VAL A 187 9.94 -13.41 11.86
CA VAL A 187 10.51 -13.28 13.21
C VAL A 187 11.81 -12.48 13.19
N GLU A 188 12.79 -12.89 12.38
CA GLU A 188 14.14 -12.31 12.45
C GLU A 188 14.22 -10.96 11.74
N ARG A 189 13.50 -10.79 10.62
CA ARG A 189 13.59 -9.56 9.81
C ARG A 189 12.53 -8.53 10.19
N LEU A 190 11.28 -8.95 10.43
CA LEU A 190 10.18 -8.03 10.74
C LEU A 190 9.85 -7.93 12.23
N GLY A 191 10.46 -8.76 13.08
CA GLY A 191 10.30 -8.68 14.53
C GLY A 191 8.96 -9.18 15.06
N ALA A 192 8.29 -10.10 14.35
CA ALA A 192 7.15 -10.81 14.92
C ALA A 192 7.60 -11.64 16.13
N ASP A 193 6.82 -11.59 17.21
CA ASP A 193 7.16 -12.26 18.47
C ASP A 193 6.91 -13.78 18.40
N SER A 194 6.05 -14.22 17.47
CA SER A 194 5.71 -15.62 17.30
C SER A 194 5.31 -15.92 15.86
N PHE A 195 5.44 -17.19 15.47
CA PHE A 195 5.06 -17.67 14.15
C PHE A 195 4.41 -19.03 14.27
N LEU A 196 3.23 -19.19 13.68
CA LEU A 196 2.48 -20.44 13.64
C LEU A 196 2.26 -20.93 12.23
N VAL A 197 2.34 -22.25 12.08
CA VAL A 197 1.97 -22.95 10.86
C VAL A 197 0.49 -23.32 10.93
N SER A 198 -0.33 -22.76 10.03
CA SER A 198 -1.79 -22.80 10.11
C SER A 198 -2.41 -24.20 10.01
N HIS A 199 -1.66 -25.20 9.55
CA HIS A 199 -2.09 -26.60 9.45
C HIS A 199 -1.41 -27.50 10.48
N ASN A 200 -0.70 -26.91 11.46
CA ASN A 200 -0.18 -27.63 12.61
C ASN A 200 -1.13 -27.40 13.79
N GLN A 201 -1.94 -28.41 14.11
CA GLN A 201 -2.97 -28.33 15.14
C GLN A 201 -2.41 -28.06 16.53
N GLU A 202 -1.29 -28.69 16.89
CA GLU A 202 -0.61 -28.50 18.17
C GLU A 202 -0.18 -27.03 18.38
N GLN A 203 0.32 -26.39 17.32
CA GLN A 203 0.71 -24.98 17.36
C GLN A 203 -0.48 -24.02 17.54
N LEU A 204 -1.65 -24.36 17.00
CA LEU A 204 -2.86 -23.54 17.14
C LEU A 204 -3.49 -23.67 18.53
N GLU A 205 -3.48 -24.87 19.12
CA GLU A 205 -4.04 -25.12 20.45
C GLU A 205 -3.33 -24.34 21.57
N VAL A 206 -2.06 -23.99 21.37
CA VAL A 206 -1.28 -23.16 22.31
C VAL A 206 -1.86 -21.74 22.43
N ILE A 207 -2.59 -21.23 21.43
CA ILE A 207 -3.16 -19.87 21.46
C ILE A 207 -4.50 -19.77 22.16
N ILE A 208 -5.34 -20.82 22.15
CA ILE A 208 -6.68 -20.79 22.77
C ILE A 208 -6.61 -20.53 24.29
N LYS A 209 -5.41 -20.63 24.89
CA LYS A 209 -5.17 -20.44 26.32
C LYS A 209 -4.77 -19.00 26.73
N TYR A 210 -4.67 -18.06 25.78
CA TYR A 210 -4.40 -16.63 26.02
C TYR A 210 -5.67 -15.80 25.80
#